data_AF-A0A3D1KFD7-F1
#
_entry.id   AF-A0A3D1KFD7-F1
#
_cell.length_a   1.000
_cell.length_b   1.000
_cell.length_c   1.000
_cell.angle_alpha   90.00
_cell.angle_beta   90.00
_cell.angle_gamma   90.00
#
_symmetry.space_group_name_H-M   'P 1'
#
loop_
_entity.id
_entity.type
_entity.pdbx_description
1 polymer ?
#
loop_
_entity_poly.entity_id
_entity_poly.type
_entity_poly.pdbx_seq_one_letter_code
_entity_poly.pdbx_strand_id
1 'polypeptide(L)'
;MKILLLGSGGREHALAWKIAQSPKLDKLYIAPGNPGMGRLGENVDIKANDFAAIGSFVTDKGIDMVVVGPEVPLVEGIVDYFASEPSLQGVGIIGP
;
A
#
# COMPACT_ATOMS: atom_id res chain seq x y z
N MET A 1 1.99 11.12 7.86
CA MET A 1 1.36 10.42 6.71
C MET A 1 1.33 8.92 6.94
N LYS A 2 0.19 8.28 6.72
CA LYS A 2 0.03 6.81 6.74
C LYS A 2 0.11 6.26 5.31
N ILE A 3 0.95 5.25 5.12
CA ILE A 3 1.21 4.66 3.79
C ILE A 3 0.88 3.17 3.82
N LEU A 4 0.25 2.69 2.75
CA LEU A 4 0.10 1.28 2.44
C LEU A 4 0.99 0.90 1.25
N LEU A 5 1.93 -0.01 1.46
CA LEU A 5 2.77 -0.57 0.40
C LEU A 5 2.22 -1.93 -0.01
N LEU A 6 1.88 -2.10 -1.29
CA LEU A 6 1.43 -3.37 -1.84
C LEU A 6 2.60 -4.18 -2.38
N GLY A 7 2.64 -5.46 -2.04
CA GLY A 7 3.58 -6.48 -2.48
C GLY A 7 4.42 -7.10 -1.37
N SER A 8 5.25 -8.08 -1.74
CA SER A 8 6.00 -8.94 -0.81
C SER A 8 7.42 -9.26 -1.28
N GLY A 9 7.85 -8.70 -2.42
CA GLY A 9 9.16 -8.99 -3.03
C GLY A 9 10.30 -8.15 -2.46
N GLY A 10 11.49 -8.34 -3.04
CA GLY A 10 12.69 -7.58 -2.67
C GLY A 10 12.59 -6.08 -2.99
N ARG A 11 11.89 -5.73 -4.07
CA ARG A 11 11.62 -4.33 -4.44
C ARG A 11 10.80 -3.64 -3.35
N GLU A 12 9.72 -4.28 -2.91
CA GLU A 12 8.87 -3.73 -1.85
C GLU A 12 9.61 -3.66 -0.52
N HIS A 13 10.50 -4.62 -0.21
CA HIS A 13 11.38 -4.50 0.95
C HIS A 13 12.25 -3.23 0.86
N ALA A 14 12.90 -2.97 -0.28
CA ALA A 14 13.74 -1.79 -0.46
C ALA A 14 12.93 -0.48 -0.37
N LEU A 15 11.72 -0.45 -0.95
CA LEU A 15 10.79 0.67 -0.84
C LEU A 15 10.37 0.89 0.60
N ALA A 16 9.94 -0.16 1.32
CA ALA A 16 9.59 -0.09 2.74
C ALA A 16 10.76 0.45 3.58
N TRP A 17 11.98 -0.04 3.31
CA TRP A 17 13.18 0.39 4.00
C TRP A 17 13.44 1.88 3.81
N LYS A 18 13.20 2.42 2.61
CA LYS A 18 13.39 3.84 2.35
C LYS A 18 12.26 4.69 2.89
N ILE A 19 11.01 4.25 2.76
CA ILE A 19 9.82 4.94 3.28
C ILE A 19 9.91 5.08 4.81
N ALA A 20 10.33 4.03 5.51
CA ALA A 20 10.47 4.00 6.97
C ALA A 20 11.46 5.04 7.54
N GLN A 21 12.35 5.60 6.71
CA GLN A 21 13.31 6.64 7.12
C GLN A 21 12.74 8.06 7.04
N SER A 22 11.56 8.24 6.46
CA SER A 22 10.97 9.57 6.27
C SER A 22 10.50 10.16 7.60
N PRO A 23 10.90 11.40 7.96
CA PRO A 23 10.41 12.06 9.17
C PRO A 23 8.92 12.48 9.06
N LYS A 24 8.31 12.33 7.87
CA LYS A 24 6.88 12.63 7.63
C LYS A 24 5.99 11.38 7.72
N LEU A 25 6.58 10.20 7.89
CA LEU A 25 5.85 8.95 8.01
C LEU A 25 5.33 8.79 9.43
N ASP A 26 4.02 8.57 9.56
CA ASP A 26 3.40 8.25 10.86
C ASP A 26 3.30 6.73 11.04
N LYS A 27 2.90 6.02 9.98
CA LYS A 27 2.73 4.56 9.99
C LYS A 27 2.88 4.00 8.58
N LEU A 28 3.62 2.90 8.47
CA LEU A 28 3.72 2.09 7.26
C LEU A 28 3.00 0.76 7.48
N TYR A 29 2.08 0.44 6.58
CA TYR A 29 1.47 -0.87 6.42
C TYR A 29 1.97 -1.52 5.14
N ILE A 30 2.08 -2.84 5.13
CA ILE A 30 2.63 -3.61 4.01
C ILE A 30 1.74 -4.82 3.75
N ALA A 31 1.23 -4.96 2.53
CA ALA A 31 0.22 -5.95 2.18
C ALA A 31 0.63 -6.79 0.96
N PRO A 32 0.85 -8.12 1.08
CA PRO A 32 0.90 -8.88 2.33
C PRO A 32 2.23 -8.73 3.09
N GLY A 33 3.25 -8.15 2.44
CA GLY A 33 4.60 -8.07 2.99
C GLY A 33 5.30 -9.44 3.09
N ASN A 34 6.45 -9.45 3.77
CA ASN A 34 7.21 -10.67 4.07
C ASN A 34 7.85 -10.56 5.46
N PRO A 35 8.35 -11.66 6.07
CA PRO A 35 8.88 -11.63 7.43
C PRO A 35 10.01 -10.62 7.66
N GLY A 36 10.81 -10.31 6.63
CA GLY A 36 11.89 -9.32 6.71
C GLY A 36 11.39 -7.89 6.83
N MET A 37 10.16 -7.59 6.41
CA MET A 37 9.60 -6.24 6.42
C MET A 37 8.90 -5.84 7.72
N GLY A 38 8.66 -6.79 8.64
CA GLY A 38 7.97 -6.50 9.91
C GLY A 38 8.70 -5.54 10.84
N ARG A 39 10.01 -5.28 10.59
CA ARG A 39 10.80 -4.26 11.29
C ARG A 39 10.69 -2.87 10.67
N LEU A 40 10.15 -2.77 9.46
CA LEU A 40 10.03 -1.55 8.66
C LEU A 40 8.60 -0.98 8.69
N GLY A 41 7.62 -1.88 8.77
CA GLY A 41 6.20 -1.55 8.84
C GLY A 41 5.39 -2.73 9.37
N GLU A 42 4.08 -2.54 9.49
CA GLU A 42 3.15 -3.57 9.90
C GLU A 42 2.68 -4.38 8.69
N ASN A 43 3.04 -5.66 8.65
CA ASN A 43 2.51 -6.58 7.64
C ASN A 43 1.03 -6.87 7.95
N VAL A 44 0.18 -6.79 6.94
CA VAL A 44 -1.25 -7.11 7.04
C VAL A 44 -1.61 -8.18 6.02
N ASP A 45 -2.49 -9.10 6.39
CA ASP A 45 -2.88 -10.23 5.55
C ASP A 45 -3.93 -9.81 4.51
N ILE A 46 -3.50 -9.00 3.55
CA ILE A 46 -4.30 -8.53 2.42
C ILE A 46 -3.51 -8.82 1.14
N LYS A 47 -4.16 -9.46 0.17
CA LYS A 47 -3.55 -9.72 -1.15
C LYS A 47 -3.49 -8.42 -1.95
N ALA A 48 -2.40 -8.23 -2.69
CA ALA A 48 -2.18 -7.01 -3.47
C ALA A 48 -3.22 -6.77 -4.60
N ASN A 49 -3.97 -7.80 -4.99
CA ASN A 49 -5.05 -7.73 -5.98
C ASN A 49 -6.47 -7.84 -5.38
N ASP A 50 -6.61 -7.84 -4.05
CA ASP A 50 -7.92 -7.81 -3.41
C ASP A 50 -8.37 -6.35 -3.21
N PHE A 51 -8.87 -5.74 -4.28
CA PHE A 51 -9.19 -4.31 -4.29
C PHE A 51 -10.24 -3.93 -3.26
N ALA A 52 -11.24 -4.79 -3.03
CA ALA A 52 -12.27 -4.55 -2.02
C ALA A 52 -11.69 -4.53 -0.60
N ALA A 53 -10.81 -5.48 -0.26
CA ALA A 53 -10.14 -5.49 1.03
C ALA A 53 -9.17 -4.32 1.18
N ILE A 54 -8.43 -3.97 0.11
CA ILE A 54 -7.53 -2.81 0.09
C ILE A 54 -8.31 -1.52 0.33
N GLY A 55 -9.41 -1.31 -0.40
CA GLY A 55 -10.25 -0.11 -0.26
C GLY A 55 -10.81 0.02 1.15
N SER A 56 -11.39 -1.06 1.69
CA SER A 56 -11.89 -1.08 3.07
C SER A 56 -10.80 -0.74 4.08
N PHE A 57 -9.61 -1.33 3.93
CA PHE A 57 -8.48 -1.06 4.80
C PHE A 57 -7.98 0.38 4.71
N VAL A 58 -7.93 0.94 3.49
CA VAL A 58 -7.54 2.33 3.24
C VAL A 58 -8.47 3.29 3.97
N THR A 59 -9.77 3.08 3.88
CA THR A 59 -10.77 3.89 4.59
C THR A 59 -10.66 3.70 6.11
N ASP A 60 -10.63 2.46 6.60
CA ASP A 60 -10.63 2.15 8.03
C ASP A 60 -9.37 2.66 8.76
N LYS A 61 -8.21 2.62 8.10
CA LYS A 61 -6.95 3.09 8.69
C LYS A 61 -6.65 4.55 8.38
N GLY A 62 -7.43 5.18 7.48
CA GLY A 62 -7.19 6.53 6.98
C GLY A 62 -5.83 6.63 6.30
N ILE A 63 -5.60 5.78 5.30
CA ILE A 63 -4.34 5.77 4.52
C ILE A 63 -4.33 6.97 3.57
N ASP A 64 -3.24 7.74 3.57
CA ASP A 64 -3.09 8.92 2.73
C ASP A 64 -2.54 8.57 1.35
N MET A 65 -1.75 7.49 1.26
CA MET A 65 -1.06 7.09 0.04
C MET A 65 -0.87 5.58 -0.05
N VAL A 66 -1.14 5.03 -1.24
CA VAL A 66 -0.89 3.65 -1.61
C VAL A 66 0.28 3.60 -2.59
N VAL A 67 1.32 2.86 -2.25
CA VAL A 67 2.46 2.57 -3.13
C VAL A 67 2.29 1.15 -3.66
N VAL A 68 2.15 1.03 -4.98
CA VAL A 68 1.92 -0.25 -5.66
C VAL A 68 3.25 -0.78 -6.17
N GLY A 69 3.78 -1.81 -5.51
CA GLY A 69 5.03 -2.44 -5.91
C GLY A 69 4.87 -3.36 -7.13
N PRO A 70 4.04 -4.42 -7.06
CA PRO A 70 3.79 -5.35 -8.16
C PRO A 70 3.08 -4.70 -9.34
N GLU A 71 3.33 -5.21 -10.55
CA GLU A 71 2.71 -4.71 -11.77
C GLU A 71 1.26 -5.20 -11.95
N VAL A 72 0.95 -6.40 -11.43
CA VAL A 72 -0.37 -7.04 -11.59
C VAL A 72 -1.53 -6.14 -11.12
N PRO A 73 -1.52 -5.55 -9.91
CA PRO A 73 -2.60 -4.66 -9.46
C PRO A 73 -2.77 -3.41 -10.34
N LEU A 74 -1.67 -2.91 -10.94
CA LEU A 74 -1.73 -1.77 -11.85
C LEU A 74 -2.44 -2.18 -13.16
N VAL A 75 -2.05 -3.32 -13.73
CA VAL A 75 -2.66 -3.87 -14.94
C VAL A 75 -4.15 -4.22 -14.71
N GLU A 76 -4.49 -4.69 -13.52
CA GLU A 76 -5.86 -5.02 -13.12
C GLU A 76 -6.72 -3.79 -12.80
N GLY A 77 -6.16 -2.57 -12.85
CA GLY A 77 -6.93 -1.33 -12.76
C GLY A 77 -7.15 -0.83 -11.33
N ILE A 78 -6.20 -1.01 -10.41
CA ILE A 78 -6.32 -0.46 -9.04
C ILE A 78 -6.54 1.06 -9.04
N VAL A 79 -5.95 1.77 -10.01
CA VAL A 79 -6.12 3.22 -10.17
C VAL A 79 -7.57 3.54 -10.52
N ASP A 80 -8.16 2.81 -11.47
CA ASP A 80 -9.55 2.99 -11.88
C ASP A 80 -10.51 2.62 -10.75
N TYR A 81 -10.21 1.55 -10.01
CA TYR A 81 -10.97 1.16 -8.82
C TYR A 81 -11.03 2.31 -7.80
N PHE A 82 -9.89 2.89 -7.41
CA PHE A 82 -9.87 4.03 -6.47
C PHE A 82 -10.58 5.27 -7.02
N ALA A 83 -10.49 5.52 -8.32
CA ALA A 83 -11.18 6.65 -8.95
C ALA A 83 -12.72 6.47 -8.94
N SER A 84 -13.19 5.22 -9.02
CA SER A 84 -14.61 4.89 -9.01
C SER A 84 -15.25 4.92 -7.62
N GLU A 85 -14.45 4.81 -6.55
CA GLU A 85 -14.91 4.75 -5.16
C GLU A 85 -14.83 6.13 -4.47
N PRO A 86 -15.97 6.78 -4.13
CA PRO A 86 -15.97 8.11 -3.51
C PRO A 86 -15.22 8.17 -2.17
N SER A 87 -15.22 7.08 -1.41
CA SER A 87 -14.53 6.95 -0.11
C SER A 87 -13.01 6.88 -0.22
N LEU A 88 -12.48 6.64 -1.43
CA LEU A 88 -11.05 6.54 -1.71
C LEU A 88 -10.51 7.78 -2.45
N GLN A 89 -11.38 8.74 -2.75
CA GLN A 89 -10.98 10.00 -3.37
C GLN A 89 -10.01 10.78 -2.47
N GLY A 90 -8.92 11.27 -3.06
CA GLY A 90 -7.88 12.00 -2.35
C GLY A 90 -6.73 11.13 -1.82
N VAL A 91 -6.86 9.81 -1.87
CA VAL A 91 -5.75 8.89 -1.58
C VAL A 91 -4.80 8.88 -2.77
N GLY A 92 -3.53 9.20 -2.54
CA GLY A 92 -2.51 9.19 -3.60
C GLY A 92 -2.16 7.75 -4.00
N ILE A 93 -2.17 7.42 -5.28
CA ILE A 93 -1.62 6.16 -5.80
C ILE A 93 -0.30 6.44 -6.50
N ILE A 94 0.74 5.68 -6.14
CA ILE A 94 2.05 5.69 -6.81
C ILE A 94 2.34 4.27 -7.29
N GLY A 95 2.58 4.10 -8.59
CA GLY A 95 3.07 2.87 -9.19
C GLY A 95 4.13 3.15 -10.26
N PRO A 96 4.98 2.17 -10.60
CA PRO A 96 5.82 2.23 -11.80
C PRO A 96 5.02 2.31 -13.10
#